data_AF-A0A3N5NTG2-F1
#
_entry.id   AF-A0A3N5NTG2-F1
#
_cell.length_a   1.000
_cell.length_b   1.000
_cell.length_c   1.000
_cell.angle_alpha   90.00
_cell.angle_beta   90.00
_cell.angle_gamma   90.00
#
_symmetry.space_group_name_H-M   'P 1'
#
loop_
_entity.id
_entity.type
_entity.pdbx_description
1 polymer ?
#
loop_
_entity_poly.entity_id
_entity_poly.type
_entity_poly.pdbx_seq_one_letter_code
_entity_poly.pdbx_strand_id
1 'polypeptide(L)' 'NGILDRGRYLPVVQKAWKALVTDCVHPNGFLGWVQGTGKEPKDSQPVGFDNVPNFEDFGLGCFLLAGSEIYKLR' A
#
# COMPACT_ATOMS: atom_id res chain seq x y z
N ASN A 1 0.21 -1.89 20.39
CA ASN A 1 0.28 -0.60 21.11
C ASN A 1 -0.99 -0.21 21.87
N GLY A 2 -2.16 -0.83 21.66
CA GLY A 2 -3.33 -0.63 22.54
C GLY A 2 -4.01 0.74 22.46
N ILE A 3 -3.59 1.61 21.53
CA ILE A 3 -4.11 2.97 21.36
C ILE A 3 -5.46 2.96 20.62
N LEU A 4 -5.67 1.99 19.73
CA LEU A 4 -6.87 1.85 18.91
C LEU A 4 -7.64 0.59 19.32
N ASP A 5 -8.97 0.69 19.36
CA ASP A 5 -9.84 -0.44 19.67
C ASP A 5 -9.71 -1.57 18.64
N ARG A 6 -9.31 -2.76 19.11
CA ARG A 6 -9.03 -3.89 18.22
C ARG A 6 -10.29 -4.34 17.49
N GLY A 7 -11.44 -4.40 18.17
CA GLY A 7 -12.70 -4.85 17.58
C GLY A 7 -13.15 -3.97 16.41
N ARG A 8 -12.97 -2.65 16.55
CA ARG A 8 -13.32 -1.65 15.53
C ARG A 8 -12.34 -1.62 14.36
N TYR A 9 -11.04 -1.70 14.61
CA TYR A 9 -10.03 -1.42 13.58
C TYR A 9 -9.43 -2.67 12.92
N LEU A 10 -9.40 -3.82 13.59
CA LEU A 10 -8.83 -5.04 13.00
C LEU A 10 -9.52 -5.47 11.69
N PRO A 11 -10.86 -5.41 11.54
CA PRO A 11 -11.50 -5.76 10.27
C PRO A 11 -11.09 -4.85 9.11
N VAL A 12 -10.85 -3.57 9.38
CA VAL A 12 -10.38 -2.58 8.39
C VAL A 12 -8.96 -2.92 7.95
N VAL A 13 -8.07 -3.19 8.92
CA VAL A 13 -6.68 -3.56 8.66
C VAL A 13 -6.60 -4.84 7.83
N GLN A 14 -7.38 -5.87 8.18
CA GLN A 14 -7.40 -7.14 7.42
C GLN A 14 -7.90 -6.96 5.99
N LYS A 15 -8.95 -6.15 5.80
CA LYS A 15 -9.47 -5.84 4.46
C LYS A 15 -8.44 -5.10 3.61
N ALA A 16 -7.78 -4.09 4.18
CA ALA A 16 -6.75 -3.32 3.50
C ALA A 16 -5.53 -4.19 3.15
N TRP A 17 -5.01 -4.95 4.12
CA TRP A 17 -3.86 -5.83 3.89
C TRP A 17 -4.13 -6.88 2.81
N LYS A 18 -5.33 -7.48 2.83
CA LYS A 18 -5.74 -8.43 1.78
C LYS A 18 -5.65 -7.80 0.40
N ALA A 19 -6.26 -6.63 0.19
CA ALA A 19 -6.22 -5.95 -1.11
C ALA A 19 -4.78 -5.59 -1.53
N LEU A 20 -3.95 -5.13 -0.60
CA LEU A 20 -2.55 -4.82 -0.87
C LEU A 20 -1.77 -6.03 -1.40
N VAL A 21 -1.93 -7.20 -0.78
CA VAL A 21 -1.18 -8.41 -1.19
C VAL A 21 -1.80 -9.17 -2.35
N THR A 22 -3.11 -9.03 -2.60
CA THR A 22 -3.78 -9.75 -3.69
C THR A 22 -3.89 -8.93 -4.97
N ASP A 23 -4.05 -7.61 -4.85
CA ASP A 23 -4.48 -6.75 -5.97
C ASP A 23 -3.41 -5.71 -6.34
N CYS A 24 -2.43 -5.44 -5.47
CA CYS A 24 -1.41 -4.40 -5.71
C CYS A 24 -0.01 -4.95 -5.98
N VAL A 25 0.35 -6.11 -5.43
CA VAL A 25 1.66 -6.73 -5.68
C VAL A 25 1.60 -7.61 -6.92
N HIS A 26 2.45 -7.31 -7.89
CA HIS A 26 2.64 -8.12 -9.08
C HIS A 26 3.29 -9.48 -8.75
N PRO A 27 3.16 -10.50 -9.62
CA PRO A 27 3.83 -11.78 -9.44
C PRO A 27 5.36 -11.69 -9.33
N ASN A 28 5.96 -10.64 -9.90
CA ASN A 28 7.41 -10.38 -9.83
C ASN A 28 7.83 -9.54 -8.60
N GLY A 29 6.89 -9.18 -7.73
CA GLY A 29 7.12 -8.35 -6.54
C GLY A 29 7.05 -6.84 -6.77
N PHE A 30 6.78 -6.38 -8.01
CA PHE A 30 6.56 -4.96 -8.27
C PHE A 30 5.27 -4.47 -7.59
N LEU A 31 5.31 -3.28 -7.00
CA LEU A 31 4.16 -2.68 -6.33
C LEU A 31 3.43 -1.75 -7.30
N GLY A 32 2.27 -2.19 -7.78
CA GLY A 32 1.38 -1.40 -8.62
C GLY A 32 0.55 -0.40 -7.81
N TRP A 33 -0.22 0.42 -8.52
CA TRP A 33 -1.11 1.45 -7.95
C TRP A 33 -0.41 2.52 -7.10
N VAL A 34 0.89 2.69 -7.27
CA VAL A 34 1.65 3.77 -6.64
C VAL A 34 1.52 5.02 -7.50
N GLN A 35 0.99 6.09 -6.93
CA GLN A 35 0.88 7.37 -7.62
C GLN A 35 2.26 8.01 -7.79
N GLY A 36 2.62 8.42 -9.01
CA GLY A 36 3.84 9.19 -9.23
C GLY A 36 3.77 10.61 -8.64
N THR A 37 4.90 11.30 -8.63
CA THR A 37 4.98 12.72 -8.24
C THR A 37 4.36 13.64 -9.29
N GLY A 38 3.96 14.85 -8.88
CA GLY A 38 3.27 15.79 -9.73
C GLY A 38 3.24 17.20 -9.15
N LYS A 39 3.18 18.24 -10.00
CA LYS A 39 2.94 19.62 -9.56
C LYS A 39 1.43 19.86 -9.35
N GLU A 40 0.59 19.19 -10.12
CA GLU A 40 -0.87 19.28 -10.07
C GLU A 40 -1.51 17.87 -10.05
N PRO A 41 -2.77 17.71 -9.59
CA PRO A 41 -3.39 16.38 -9.42
C PRO A 41 -3.47 15.51 -10.68
N LYS A 42 -3.47 16.12 -11.88
CA LYS A 42 -3.50 15.41 -13.16
C LYS A 42 -2.17 14.74 -13.49
N ASP A 43 -1.08 15.22 -12.89
CA ASP A 43 0.25 14.71 -13.13
C ASP A 43 0.34 13.33 -12.48
N SER A 44 0.79 12.32 -13.23
CA SER A 44 0.82 10.91 -12.81
C SER A 44 -0.56 10.23 -12.66
N GLN A 45 -1.56 10.71 -13.41
CA GLN A 45 -2.85 10.04 -13.59
C GLN A 45 -3.01 9.52 -15.04
N PRO A 46 -3.77 8.43 -15.24
CA PRO A 46 -4.38 7.59 -14.22
C PRO A 46 -3.33 6.76 -13.47
N VAL A 47 -3.56 6.52 -12.18
CA VAL A 47 -2.83 5.48 -11.45
C VAL A 47 -3.30 4.12 -11.96
N GLY A 48 -2.38 3.17 -12.11
CA GLY A 48 -2.65 1.86 -12.68
C GLY A 48 -1.80 0.76 -12.09
N PHE A 49 -2.21 -0.49 -12.29
CA PHE A 49 -1.46 -1.66 -11.83
C PHE A 49 -0.09 -1.76 -12.51
N ASP A 50 -0.06 -1.62 -13.84
CA ASP A 50 1.16 -1.73 -14.66
C ASP A 50 1.95 -0.41 -14.80
N ASN A 51 1.49 0.66 -14.14
CA ASN A 51 2.12 1.98 -14.26
C ASN A 51 3.34 2.07 -13.34
N VAL A 52 4.51 2.32 -13.93
CA VAL A 52 5.75 2.57 -13.18
C VAL A 52 5.77 4.05 -12.75
N PRO A 53 5.78 4.36 -11.44
CA PRO A 53 5.80 5.73 -10.97
C PRO A 53 7.14 6.39 -11.28
N ASN A 54 7.14 7.69 -11.55
CA ASN A 54 8.35 8.48 -11.80
C ASN A 54 9.22 8.73 -10.54
N PHE A 55 8.87 8.10 -9.40
CA PHE A 55 9.56 8.15 -8.12
C PHE A 55 9.16 6.87 -7.34
N GLU A 56 10.11 5.99 -7.03
CA GLU A 56 9.80 4.58 -6.73
C GLU A 56 9.95 4.19 -5.24
N ASP A 57 10.60 5.01 -4.41
CA ASP A 57 11.10 4.52 -3.11
C ASP A 57 10.08 4.60 -1.96
N PHE A 58 9.18 5.58 -1.98
CA PHE A 58 8.30 5.85 -0.85
C PHE A 58 7.16 4.82 -0.72
N GLY A 59 6.52 4.46 -1.82
CA GLY A 59 5.38 3.52 -1.83
C GLY A 59 5.80 2.13 -1.36
N LEU A 60 6.94 1.65 -1.86
CA LEU A 60 7.55 0.41 -1.41
C LEU A 60 7.88 0.44 0.09
N GLY A 61 8.49 1.53 0.57
CA GLY A 61 8.78 1.72 1.99
C GLY A 61 7.53 1.63 2.87
N CYS A 62 6.44 2.32 2.48
CA CYS A 62 5.16 2.26 3.18
C CYS A 62 4.57 0.84 3.20
N PHE A 63 4.65 0.11 2.09
CA PHE A 63 4.18 -1.27 2.02
C PHE A 63 4.96 -2.18 2.98
N LEU A 64 6.28 -2.05 3.03
CA LEU A 64 7.14 -2.82 3.95
C LEU A 64 6.89 -2.48 5.42
N LEU A 65 6.60 -1.21 5.74
CA LEU A 65 6.18 -0.79 7.08
C LEU A 65 4.86 -1.46 7.47
N ALA A 66 3.88 -1.43 6.58
CA ALA A 66 2.58 -2.07 6.82
C ALA A 66 2.75 -3.58 7.06
N GLY A 67 3.47 -4.29 6.18
CA GLY A 67 3.72 -5.72 6.33
C GLY A 67 4.44 -6.09 7.64
N SER A 68 5.39 -5.25 8.05
CA SER A 68 6.12 -5.44 9.32
C SER A 68 5.20 -5.34 10.54
N GLU A 69 4.24 -4.42 10.53
CA GLU A 69 3.27 -4.29 11.63
C GLU A 69 2.20 -5.38 11.58
N ILE A 70 1.76 -5.80 10.40
CA ILE A 70 0.86 -6.96 10.24
C ILE A 70 1.50 -8.22 10.82
N TYR A 71 2.79 -8.46 10.56
CA TYR A 71 3.51 -9.60 11.12
C TYR A 71 3.55 -9.61 12.66
N LYS A 72 3.54 -8.42 13.28
CA LYS A 72 3.52 -8.26 14.75
C LYS A 72 2.12 -8.41 15.34
N LEU A 73 1.05 -8.33 14.55
CA LEU A 73 -0.33 -8.52 15.01
C LEU A 73 -0.55 -10.00 15.36
N ARG A 74 -0.30 -10.33 16.63
CA ARG A 74 -0.75 -11.57 17.27
C ARG A 74 -2.19 -11.42 17.73
#